data_AF-A0A395SVD7-F1
#
_entry.id   AF-A0A395SVD7-F1
#
_cell.length_a   1.000
_cell.length_b   1.000
_cell.length_c   1.000
_cell.angle_alpha   90.00
_cell.angle_beta   90.00
_cell.angle_gamma   90.00
#
_symmetry.space_group_name_H-M   'P 1'
#
loop_
_entity.id
_entity.type
_entity.pdbx_description
1 polymer ?
#
loop_
_entity_poly.entity_id
_entity_poly.type
_entity_poly.pdbx_seq_one_letter_code
_entity_poly.pdbx_strand_id
1 'polypeptide(L)'
;MSDTNKDKYSAKYPLDEFVHEVNDNAWIIGEAMISRHNAKPSQPYWEDGEGAFFTMTKAPEPKPDTRPLSDSCPITDYLKGLSYGGFYVYKIGQAHLKVTFDTGAQEHNTLEAVAKESFGFQVPTVYCHAVYDEYYYIAHSILPGKTIAEVWPTTKDDAVRKKWTEQIAEAYVRLSEWTSDREPTDNSIRGIDGGNLKDRWPAKTNWRFRSSTDPEVLQKNFMEMGLNCSEIVFAHNHLMPLSFVVDETHGLVGITMWSAAGFVPKDWVLTKAQANPFNQAFKAISHTWSQSDKDDWELKLLPALKAKGFENHWYKYAVWNAPDSRERLMPATNSLNLGQR
;
A
#
# COMPACT_ATOMS: atom_id res chain seq x y z
N MET A 1 29.85 9.71 30.01
CA MET A 1 28.94 10.58 29.24
C MET A 1 27.84 9.68 28.71
N SER A 2 26.60 10.01 29.08
CA SER A 2 25.42 9.17 29.04
C SER A 2 24.89 8.89 27.64
N ASP A 3 24.71 7.61 27.33
CA ASP A 3 24.14 7.08 26.08
C ASP A 3 22.60 6.97 26.21
N THR A 4 21.95 8.09 26.51
CA THR A 4 20.50 8.19 26.70
C THR A 4 19.86 9.00 25.58
N ASN A 5 19.77 8.43 24.37
CA ASN A 5 18.92 9.02 23.32
C ASN A 5 18.50 8.06 22.19
N LYS A 6 18.37 6.76 22.45
CA LYS A 6 17.88 5.80 21.42
C LYS A 6 16.37 5.58 21.39
N ASP A 7 15.61 6.08 22.36
CA ASP A 7 14.17 5.77 22.48
C ASP A 7 13.21 6.89 22.05
N LYS A 8 13.68 8.03 21.53
CA LYS A 8 12.83 9.22 21.31
C LYS A 8 11.99 9.27 20.02
N TYR A 9 12.01 8.25 19.17
CA TYR A 9 11.24 8.25 17.91
C TYR A 9 10.40 6.98 17.65
N SER A 10 10.13 6.20 18.70
CA SER A 10 9.06 5.21 18.67
C SER A 10 7.73 5.93 18.95
N ALA A 11 7.13 6.57 17.94
CA ALA A 11 5.68 6.79 17.98
C ALA A 11 5.03 5.41 17.96
N LYS A 12 4.82 4.82 19.15
CA LYS A 12 3.84 3.76 19.34
C LYS A 12 2.51 4.45 19.11
N TYR A 13 1.93 4.29 17.93
CA TYR A 13 0.47 4.31 17.81
C TYR A 13 0.07 2.88 18.18
N PRO A 14 -0.30 2.62 19.44
CA PRO A 14 -0.63 1.27 19.82
C PRO A 14 -1.99 0.92 19.20
N LEU A 15 -2.22 -0.38 19.00
CA LEU A 15 -3.47 -0.93 18.46
C LEU A 15 -4.73 -0.36 19.17
N ASP A 16 -4.57 0.05 20.42
CA ASP A 16 -5.58 0.60 21.34
C ASP A 16 -6.17 1.96 20.92
N GLU A 17 -5.51 2.73 20.06
CA GLU A 17 -6.03 4.04 19.65
C GLU A 17 -7.14 3.95 18.60
N PHE A 18 -7.14 2.90 17.78
CA PHE A 18 -8.09 2.77 16.66
C PHE A 18 -8.96 1.51 16.75
N VAL A 19 -8.58 0.55 17.60
CA VAL A 19 -9.35 -0.67 17.86
C VAL A 19 -9.88 -0.62 19.29
N HIS A 20 -11.20 -0.70 19.42
CA HIS A 20 -11.88 -0.68 20.71
C HIS A 20 -12.68 -1.97 20.89
N GLU A 21 -12.58 -2.59 22.05
CA GLU A 21 -13.30 -3.83 22.33
C GLU A 21 -14.68 -3.51 22.91
N VAL A 22 -15.73 -4.11 22.36
CA VAL A 22 -17.12 -3.97 22.88
C VAL A 22 -17.41 -5.12 23.83
N ASN A 23 -17.07 -6.35 23.44
CA ASN A 23 -17.13 -7.56 24.25
C ASN A 23 -16.22 -8.65 23.65
N ASP A 24 -16.26 -9.87 24.20
CA ASP A 24 -15.41 -11.00 23.77
C ASP A 24 -15.55 -11.38 22.28
N ASN A 25 -16.64 -10.94 21.62
CA ASN A 25 -16.97 -11.30 20.25
C ASN A 25 -17.17 -10.07 19.33
N ALA A 26 -16.89 -8.85 19.80
CA ALA A 26 -17.12 -7.65 19.01
C ALA A 26 -16.10 -6.54 19.29
N TRP A 27 -15.62 -5.91 18.21
CA TRP A 27 -14.66 -4.81 18.23
C TRP A 27 -15.08 -3.71 17.26
N ILE A 28 -14.75 -2.47 17.56
CA ILE A 28 -14.92 -1.32 16.68
C ILE A 28 -13.54 -0.91 16.16
N ILE A 29 -13.44 -0.72 14.84
CA ILE A 29 -12.25 -0.22 14.15
C ILE A 29 -12.64 1.04 13.37
N GLY A 30 -12.39 2.21 13.93
CA GLY A 30 -12.96 3.48 13.45
C GLY A 30 -14.49 3.44 13.46
N GLU A 31 -15.12 3.44 12.28
CA GLU A 31 -16.59 3.35 12.09
C GLU A 31 -17.10 1.94 11.76
N ALA A 32 -16.21 0.94 11.68
CA ALA A 32 -16.57 -0.44 11.39
C ALA A 32 -16.74 -1.27 12.66
N MET A 33 -17.86 -1.98 12.79
CA MET A 33 -18.07 -3.04 13.77
C MET A 33 -17.61 -4.38 13.18
N ILE A 34 -16.69 -5.03 13.86
CA ILE A 34 -16.20 -6.39 13.57
C ILE A 34 -16.82 -7.33 14.59
N SER A 35 -17.55 -8.35 14.12
CA SER A 35 -18.20 -9.33 15.00
C SER A 35 -17.76 -10.75 14.67
N ARG A 36 -17.44 -11.54 15.71
CA ARG A 36 -17.10 -12.97 15.63
C ARG A 36 -18.34 -13.82 15.92
N HIS A 37 -18.54 -14.87 15.13
CA HIS A 37 -19.71 -15.74 15.16
C HIS A 37 -19.27 -17.21 15.19
N ASN A 38 -19.82 -18.00 16.11
CA ASN A 38 -19.54 -19.45 16.20
C ASN A 38 -20.28 -20.26 15.12
N ALA A 39 -21.35 -19.71 14.57
CA ALA A 39 -22.09 -20.29 13.45
C ALA A 39 -21.83 -19.47 12.20
N LYS A 40 -21.80 -20.13 11.04
CA LYS A 40 -21.59 -19.50 9.74
C LYS A 40 -22.70 -18.45 9.47
N PRO A 41 -22.36 -17.15 9.41
CA PRO A 41 -23.35 -16.11 9.15
C PRO A 41 -23.67 -16.03 7.66
N SER A 42 -24.63 -15.16 7.29
CA SER A 42 -24.80 -14.77 5.89
C SER A 42 -23.56 -14.05 5.38
N GLN A 43 -23.27 -14.18 4.08
CA GLN A 43 -22.22 -13.38 3.44
C GLN A 43 -22.53 -11.88 3.53
N PRO A 44 -21.52 -11.00 3.58
CA PRO A 44 -20.09 -11.32 3.53
C PRO A 44 -19.51 -11.75 4.90
N TYR A 45 -18.63 -12.74 4.90
CA TYR A 45 -17.86 -13.16 6.09
C TYR A 45 -16.47 -13.71 5.70
N TRP A 46 -15.57 -13.82 6.68
CA TRP A 46 -14.31 -14.58 6.55
C TRP A 46 -14.06 -15.45 7.77
N GLU A 47 -13.16 -16.41 7.65
CA GLU A 47 -12.89 -17.40 8.69
C GLU A 47 -11.83 -16.93 9.68
N ASP A 48 -11.94 -17.38 10.93
CA ASP A 48 -10.91 -17.16 11.94
C ASP A 48 -9.75 -18.17 11.89
N GLY A 49 -9.95 -19.29 11.18
CA GLY A 49 -9.02 -20.42 11.10
C GLY A 49 -9.20 -21.49 12.19
N GLU A 50 -10.13 -21.28 13.12
CA GLU A 50 -10.43 -22.14 14.28
C GLU A 50 -11.92 -22.58 14.31
N GLY A 51 -12.68 -22.29 13.25
CA GLY A 51 -14.06 -22.73 13.06
C GLY A 51 -15.12 -21.66 13.34
N ALA A 52 -14.72 -20.45 13.72
CA ALA A 52 -15.61 -19.29 13.80
C ALA A 52 -15.44 -18.36 12.59
N PHE A 53 -16.30 -17.35 12.53
CA PHE A 53 -16.42 -16.45 11.37
C PHE A 53 -16.46 -15.00 11.82
N PHE A 54 -15.86 -14.11 11.03
CA PHE A 54 -15.92 -12.67 11.23
C PHE A 54 -16.80 -12.01 10.18
N THR A 55 -17.44 -10.91 10.57
CA THR A 55 -18.25 -10.03 9.70
C THR A 55 -17.86 -8.58 9.96
N MET A 56 -18.13 -7.70 8.98
CA MET A 56 -17.92 -6.26 9.10
C MET A 56 -19.21 -5.51 8.75
N THR A 57 -19.63 -4.58 9.62
CA THR A 57 -20.79 -3.70 9.41
C THR A 57 -20.46 -2.27 9.87
N LYS A 58 -21.32 -1.28 9.59
CA LYS A 58 -21.19 0.05 10.20
C LYS A 58 -21.49 -0.07 11.70
N ALA A 59 -20.70 0.56 12.55
CA ALA A 59 -21.01 0.66 13.97
C ALA A 59 -22.39 1.32 14.18
N PRO A 60 -23.21 0.85 15.13
CA PRO A 60 -24.53 1.43 15.36
C PRO A 60 -24.43 2.82 15.98
N GLU A 61 -25.51 3.59 15.87
CA GLU A 61 -25.66 4.91 16.48
C GLU A 61 -26.78 4.87 17.54
N PRO A 62 -26.49 5.19 18.82
CA PRO A 62 -25.19 5.55 19.37
C PRO A 62 -24.21 4.38 19.39
N LYS A 63 -22.90 4.69 19.33
CA LYS A 63 -21.84 3.68 19.46
C LYS A 63 -21.99 2.91 20.79
N PRO A 64 -21.81 1.58 20.80
CA PRO A 64 -21.83 0.80 22.03
C PRO A 64 -20.70 1.20 22.98
N ASP A 65 -20.89 0.94 24.27
CA ASP A 65 -19.82 1.09 25.25
C ASP A 65 -18.62 0.19 24.90
N THR A 66 -17.42 0.71 25.11
CA THR A 66 -16.17 -0.01 24.85
C THR A 66 -15.34 -0.18 26.11
N ARG A 67 -14.42 -1.14 26.06
CA ARG A 67 -13.43 -1.44 27.09
C ARG A 67 -12.03 -1.53 26.47
N PRO A 68 -10.96 -1.47 27.30
CA PRO A 68 -9.61 -1.74 26.83
C PRO A 68 -9.51 -3.11 26.15
N LEU A 69 -8.63 -3.23 25.16
CA LEU A 69 -8.37 -4.50 24.47
C LEU A 69 -7.93 -5.57 25.46
N SER A 70 -8.58 -6.73 25.40
CA SER A 70 -8.19 -7.91 26.18
C SER A 70 -6.93 -8.56 25.59
N ASP A 71 -6.21 -9.32 26.43
CA ASP A 71 -5.08 -10.16 25.98
C ASP A 71 -5.52 -11.22 24.95
N SER A 72 -6.82 -11.54 24.91
CA SER A 72 -7.45 -12.48 23.97
C SER A 72 -7.94 -11.82 22.67
N CYS A 73 -7.68 -10.53 22.45
CA CYS A 73 -8.11 -9.84 21.24
C CYS A 73 -7.52 -10.54 19.98
N PRO A 74 -8.35 -10.98 19.02
CA PRO A 74 -7.89 -11.70 17.83
C PRO A 74 -7.33 -10.76 16.75
N ILE A 75 -7.33 -9.45 16.99
CA ILE A 75 -6.92 -8.43 16.04
C ILE A 75 -5.46 -8.08 16.31
N THR A 76 -4.63 -8.18 15.29
CA THR A 76 -3.22 -7.81 15.39
C THR A 76 -2.86 -6.76 14.37
N ASP A 77 -2.07 -5.78 14.77
CA ASP A 77 -1.52 -4.78 13.84
C ASP A 77 -0.46 -5.45 12.95
N TYR A 78 -0.81 -5.67 11.68
CA TYR A 78 0.05 -6.35 10.73
C TYR A 78 1.27 -5.49 10.37
N LEU A 79 1.10 -4.16 10.34
CA LEU A 79 2.17 -3.22 9.98
C LEU A 79 2.93 -2.66 11.20
N LYS A 80 2.58 -3.10 12.41
CA LYS A 80 3.27 -2.77 13.68
C LYS A 80 3.45 -1.26 13.89
N GLY A 81 2.39 -0.50 13.71
CA GLY A 81 2.32 0.94 14.00
C GLY A 81 2.77 1.85 12.86
N LEU A 82 2.91 1.33 11.63
CA LEU A 82 3.07 2.20 10.44
C LEU A 82 1.73 2.82 10.04
N SER A 83 1.29 3.84 10.77
CA SER A 83 0.28 4.77 10.26
C SER A 83 0.96 5.87 9.43
N TYR A 84 1.41 5.54 8.22
CA TYR A 84 1.84 6.59 7.29
C TYR A 84 0.62 7.21 6.63
N GLY A 85 -0.02 8.15 7.31
CA GLY A 85 -1.06 9.00 6.75
C GLY A 85 -2.45 8.37 6.68
N GLY A 86 -2.87 7.65 7.73
CA GLY A 86 -4.22 7.09 7.84
C GLY A 86 -4.40 5.77 7.08
N PHE A 87 -3.34 4.98 6.97
CA PHE A 87 -3.37 3.63 6.42
C PHE A 87 -3.12 2.64 7.55
N TYR A 88 -4.11 1.80 7.85
CA TYR A 88 -4.01 0.74 8.86
C TYR A 88 -4.27 -0.60 8.19
N VAL A 89 -3.53 -1.63 8.58
CA VAL A 89 -3.78 -3.01 8.15
C VAL A 89 -3.74 -3.90 9.38
N TYR A 90 -4.85 -4.56 9.65
CA TYR A 90 -5.03 -5.48 10.75
C TYR A 90 -5.15 -6.89 10.21
N LYS A 91 -4.50 -7.86 10.87
CA LYS A 91 -4.83 -9.27 10.68
C LYS A 91 -5.94 -9.64 11.65
N ILE A 92 -7.02 -10.19 11.09
CA ILE A 92 -8.22 -10.62 11.83
C ILE A 92 -8.59 -12.00 11.30
N GLY A 93 -8.26 -13.06 12.04
CA GLY A 93 -8.41 -14.42 11.53
C GLY A 93 -7.54 -14.66 10.29
N GLN A 94 -8.18 -15.14 9.21
CA GLN A 94 -7.56 -15.42 7.91
C GLN A 94 -7.65 -14.26 6.90
N ALA A 95 -7.97 -13.05 7.36
CA ALA A 95 -8.06 -11.87 6.52
C ALA A 95 -7.11 -10.75 6.97
N HIS A 96 -6.74 -9.92 6.01
CA HIS A 96 -6.29 -8.56 6.29
C HIS A 96 -7.48 -7.61 6.14
N LEU A 97 -7.74 -6.81 7.17
CA LEU A 97 -8.61 -5.65 7.11
C LEU A 97 -7.75 -4.39 6.97
N LYS A 98 -7.91 -3.71 5.85
CA LYS A 98 -7.25 -2.44 5.58
C LYS A 98 -8.22 -1.28 5.71
N VAL A 99 -7.77 -0.22 6.38
CA VAL A 99 -8.51 1.03 6.58
C VAL A 99 -7.69 2.18 6.00
N THR A 100 -8.31 2.96 5.11
CA THR A 100 -7.67 4.11 4.44
C THR A 100 -8.66 5.24 4.28
N PHE A 101 -8.21 6.47 4.00
CA PHE A 101 -9.12 7.51 3.54
C PHE A 101 -9.81 7.11 2.22
N ASP A 102 -11.08 7.45 2.08
CA ASP A 102 -11.87 7.24 0.87
C ASP A 102 -11.49 8.27 -0.22
N THR A 103 -10.38 7.98 -0.90
CA THR A 103 -9.82 8.88 -1.93
C THR A 103 -9.36 8.10 -3.15
N GLY A 104 -9.74 8.59 -4.33
CA GLY A 104 -9.28 8.05 -5.61
C GLY A 104 -9.89 6.69 -5.92
N ALA A 105 -9.21 5.96 -6.80
CA ALA A 105 -9.57 4.61 -7.19
C ALA A 105 -9.51 3.64 -6.00
N GLN A 106 -10.48 2.73 -5.95
CA GLN A 106 -10.64 1.83 -4.82
C GLN A 106 -9.98 0.47 -5.06
N GLU A 107 -9.30 -0.07 -4.05
CA GLU A 107 -8.50 -1.28 -4.18
C GLU A 107 -9.32 -2.51 -4.60
N HIS A 108 -10.59 -2.61 -4.16
CA HIS A 108 -11.46 -3.70 -4.57
C HIS A 108 -11.70 -3.75 -6.09
N ASN A 109 -11.80 -2.60 -6.77
CA ASN A 109 -11.95 -2.54 -8.22
C ASN A 109 -10.70 -3.06 -8.92
N THR A 110 -9.52 -2.70 -8.40
CA THR A 110 -8.24 -3.22 -8.88
C THR A 110 -8.13 -4.72 -8.71
N LEU A 111 -8.43 -5.24 -7.52
CA LEU A 111 -8.37 -6.67 -7.25
C LEU A 111 -9.34 -7.44 -8.15
N GLU A 112 -10.57 -6.94 -8.34
CA GLU A 112 -11.56 -7.54 -9.23
C GLU A 112 -11.07 -7.58 -10.68
N ALA A 113 -10.47 -6.49 -11.18
CA ALA A 113 -9.98 -6.41 -12.54
C ALA A 113 -8.77 -7.32 -12.75
N VAL A 114 -7.77 -7.28 -11.86
CA VAL A 114 -6.56 -8.09 -11.96
C VAL A 114 -6.87 -9.59 -11.82
N ALA A 115 -7.83 -9.97 -10.97
CA ALA A 115 -8.24 -11.36 -10.79
C ALA A 115 -8.91 -11.98 -12.03
N LYS A 116 -9.45 -11.15 -12.95
CA LYS A 116 -10.01 -11.60 -14.23
C LYS A 116 -8.94 -11.89 -15.27
N GLU A 117 -7.74 -11.37 -15.08
CA GLU A 117 -6.61 -11.55 -15.97
C GLU A 117 -5.72 -12.71 -15.51
N SER A 118 -4.99 -13.34 -16.45
CA SER A 118 -4.07 -14.44 -16.15
C SER A 118 -2.62 -13.96 -16.15
N PHE A 119 -2.23 -13.19 -15.12
CA PHE A 119 -0.86 -12.68 -15.00
C PHE A 119 0.13 -13.70 -14.41
N GLY A 120 -0.31 -14.93 -14.11
CA GLY A 120 0.56 -15.98 -13.55
C GLY A 120 1.01 -15.74 -12.11
N PHE A 121 0.28 -14.92 -11.36
CA PHE A 121 0.41 -14.74 -9.92
C PHE A 121 -0.98 -14.60 -9.30
N GLN A 122 -1.11 -14.87 -7.99
CA GLN A 122 -2.35 -14.70 -7.24
C GLN A 122 -2.52 -13.26 -6.75
N VAL A 123 -3.77 -12.84 -6.58
CA VAL A 123 -4.15 -11.60 -5.87
C VAL A 123 -5.12 -11.92 -4.74
N PRO A 124 -5.17 -11.10 -3.68
CA PRO A 124 -6.12 -11.29 -2.59
C PRO A 124 -7.58 -11.34 -3.06
N THR A 125 -8.35 -12.26 -2.48
CA THR A 125 -9.79 -12.36 -2.68
C THR A 125 -10.49 -11.39 -1.72
N VAL A 126 -11.29 -10.47 -2.25
CA VAL A 126 -12.07 -9.53 -1.43
C VAL A 126 -13.24 -10.26 -0.79
N TYR A 127 -13.35 -10.19 0.54
CA TYR A 127 -14.50 -10.70 1.29
C TYR A 127 -15.59 -9.63 1.40
N CYS A 128 -15.20 -8.42 1.78
CA CYS A 128 -16.08 -7.26 1.80
C CYS A 128 -15.29 -5.96 1.74
N HIS A 129 -15.99 -4.90 1.37
CA HIS A 129 -15.50 -3.54 1.48
C HIS A 129 -16.67 -2.62 1.81
N ALA A 130 -16.37 -1.47 2.39
CA ALA A 130 -17.35 -0.44 2.69
C ALA A 130 -16.69 0.92 2.79
N VAL A 131 -17.48 1.98 2.58
CA VAL A 131 -17.10 3.34 2.97
C VAL A 131 -17.97 3.71 4.15
N TYR A 132 -17.34 4.01 5.28
CA TYR A 132 -18.00 4.53 6.46
C TYR A 132 -17.38 5.89 6.78
N ASP A 133 -18.21 6.92 6.63
CA ASP A 133 -17.83 8.33 6.74
C ASP A 133 -16.68 8.68 5.76
N GLU A 134 -15.51 9.07 6.25
CA GLU A 134 -14.35 9.45 5.40
C GLU A 134 -13.38 8.29 5.13
N TYR A 135 -13.67 7.08 5.63
CA TYR A 135 -12.78 5.93 5.56
C TYR A 135 -13.33 4.83 4.66
N TYR A 136 -12.45 4.32 3.81
CA TYR A 136 -12.62 3.11 3.04
C TYR A 136 -12.02 1.91 3.80
N TYR A 137 -12.82 0.86 3.91
CA TYR A 137 -12.52 -0.41 4.53
C TYR A 137 -12.51 -1.52 3.48
N ILE A 138 -11.52 -2.40 3.52
CA ILE A 138 -11.49 -3.61 2.70
C ILE A 138 -10.94 -4.79 3.52
N ALA A 139 -11.72 -5.85 3.62
CA ALA A 139 -11.30 -7.13 4.15
C ALA A 139 -11.03 -8.10 2.98
N HIS A 140 -9.83 -8.64 2.90
CA HIS A 140 -9.43 -9.57 1.85
C HIS A 140 -8.59 -10.71 2.39
N SER A 141 -8.48 -11.80 1.61
CA SER A 141 -7.70 -12.97 1.99
C SER A 141 -6.22 -12.67 2.18
N ILE A 142 -5.58 -13.47 3.02
CA ILE A 142 -4.12 -13.57 3.11
C ILE A 142 -3.68 -14.61 2.07
N LEU A 143 -2.73 -14.25 1.21
CA LEU A 143 -2.20 -15.17 0.21
C LEU A 143 -1.36 -16.28 0.86
N PRO A 144 -1.39 -17.52 0.32
CA PRO A 144 -0.55 -18.60 0.82
C PRO A 144 0.93 -18.32 0.55
N GLY A 145 1.79 -18.63 1.52
CA GLY A 145 3.24 -18.44 1.41
C GLY A 145 3.77 -17.44 2.44
N LYS A 146 4.94 -16.87 2.16
CA LYS A 146 5.58 -15.85 3.01
C LYS A 146 5.96 -14.64 2.18
N THR A 147 5.91 -13.46 2.79
CA THR A 147 6.36 -12.24 2.10
C THR A 147 7.87 -12.25 1.89
N ILE A 148 8.36 -11.55 0.87
CA ILE A 148 9.81 -11.32 0.71
C ILE A 148 10.39 -10.68 1.97
N ALA A 149 9.66 -9.76 2.61
CA ALA A 149 10.07 -9.15 3.88
C ALA A 149 10.41 -10.19 4.97
N GLU A 150 9.70 -11.31 5.01
CA GLU A 150 9.91 -12.38 5.99
C GLU A 150 11.08 -13.31 5.61
N VAL A 151 11.16 -13.71 4.34
CA VAL A 151 12.11 -14.78 3.94
C VAL A 151 13.47 -14.27 3.53
N TRP A 152 13.56 -13.07 2.96
CA TRP A 152 14.80 -12.52 2.41
C TRP A 152 15.99 -12.65 3.36
N PRO A 153 15.97 -12.16 4.62
CA PRO A 153 17.15 -12.20 5.51
C PRO A 153 17.58 -13.63 5.86
N THR A 154 16.66 -14.60 5.83
CA THR A 154 16.92 -16.01 6.14
C THR A 154 17.36 -16.83 4.93
N THR A 155 16.94 -16.47 3.72
CA THR A 155 17.34 -17.16 2.48
C THR A 155 18.78 -16.79 2.13
N LYS A 156 19.70 -17.77 2.19
CA LYS A 156 21.12 -17.58 1.87
C LYS A 156 21.50 -17.93 0.43
N ASP A 157 20.62 -18.60 -0.28
CA ASP A 157 20.82 -18.93 -1.69
C ASP A 157 20.59 -17.68 -2.56
N ASP A 158 21.68 -17.17 -3.14
CA ASP A 158 21.67 -16.00 -4.02
C ASP A 158 20.86 -16.22 -5.30
N ALA A 159 20.89 -17.44 -5.85
CA ALA A 159 20.17 -17.78 -7.06
C ALA A 159 18.65 -17.77 -6.82
N VAL A 160 18.20 -18.18 -5.63
CA VAL A 160 16.78 -18.08 -5.23
C VAL A 160 16.34 -16.62 -5.11
N ARG A 161 17.12 -15.78 -4.42
CA ARG A 161 16.83 -14.34 -4.31
C ARG A 161 16.76 -13.66 -5.68
N LYS A 162 17.72 -13.98 -6.56
CA LYS A 162 17.76 -13.49 -7.94
C LYS A 162 16.54 -13.94 -8.74
N LYS A 163 16.18 -15.23 -8.68
CA LYS A 163 14.98 -15.80 -9.31
C LYS A 163 13.72 -15.03 -8.90
N TRP A 164 13.53 -14.74 -7.61
CA TRP A 164 12.38 -13.97 -7.15
C TRP A 164 12.34 -12.56 -7.75
N THR A 165 13.47 -11.84 -7.77
CA THR A 165 13.51 -10.49 -8.36
C THR A 165 13.27 -10.49 -9.87
N GLU A 166 13.73 -11.52 -10.59
CA GLU A 166 13.47 -11.71 -12.02
C GLU A 166 11.98 -11.98 -12.28
N GLN A 167 11.35 -12.86 -11.50
CA GLN A 167 9.92 -13.14 -11.60
C GLN A 167 9.06 -11.91 -11.28
N ILE A 168 9.47 -11.09 -10.30
CA ILE A 168 8.81 -9.82 -9.99
C ILE A 168 8.93 -8.86 -11.18
N ALA A 169 10.11 -8.72 -11.77
CA ALA A 169 10.28 -7.86 -12.95
C ALA A 169 9.43 -8.35 -14.13
N GLU A 170 9.31 -9.66 -14.34
CA GLU A 170 8.43 -10.26 -15.36
C GLU A 170 6.94 -10.03 -15.09
N ALA A 171 6.52 -10.05 -13.83
CA ALA A 171 5.15 -9.67 -13.47
C ALA A 171 4.86 -8.20 -13.80
N TYR A 172 5.82 -7.30 -13.57
CA TYR A 172 5.66 -5.88 -13.92
C TYR A 172 5.65 -5.63 -15.43
N VAL A 173 6.41 -6.41 -16.22
CA VAL A 173 6.29 -6.37 -17.69
C VAL A 173 4.89 -6.75 -18.12
N ARG A 174 4.36 -7.88 -17.63
CA ARG A 174 3.01 -8.34 -17.96
C ARG A 174 1.93 -7.34 -17.54
N LEU A 175 2.09 -6.70 -16.38
CA LEU A 175 1.20 -5.61 -15.97
C LEU A 175 1.30 -4.41 -16.91
N SER A 176 2.51 -4.06 -17.35
CA SER A 176 2.70 -2.92 -18.26
C SER A 176 2.21 -3.18 -19.68
N GLU A 177 2.15 -4.44 -20.09
CA GLU A 177 1.52 -4.89 -21.33
C GLU A 177 0.00 -4.87 -21.27
N TRP A 178 -0.59 -4.64 -20.10
CA TRP A 178 -2.04 -4.50 -19.98
C TRP A 178 -2.49 -3.20 -20.62
N THR A 179 -2.69 -3.29 -21.93
CA THR A 179 -3.42 -2.33 -22.72
C THR A 179 -4.89 -2.65 -22.47
N SER A 180 -5.60 -1.71 -21.88
CA SER A 180 -7.03 -1.80 -21.73
C SER A 180 -7.67 -1.81 -23.12
N ASP A 181 -7.90 -3.00 -23.67
CA ASP A 181 -8.77 -3.24 -24.83
C ASP A 181 -10.25 -2.88 -24.51
N ARG A 182 -10.47 -2.29 -23.34
CA ARG A 182 -11.62 -1.48 -22.96
C ARG A 182 -11.17 -0.02 -22.92
N GLU A 183 -11.21 0.66 -24.08
CA GLU A 183 -11.04 2.11 -24.29
C GLU A 183 -10.54 2.94 -23.09
N PRO A 184 -9.30 3.46 -23.19
CA PRO A 184 -9.11 4.90 -23.11
C PRO A 184 -8.38 5.38 -24.35
N THR A 185 -9.12 6.09 -25.19
CA THR A 185 -8.55 7.01 -26.18
C THR A 185 -7.82 8.21 -25.55
N ASP A 186 -7.77 8.32 -24.22
CA ASP A 186 -6.95 9.31 -23.52
C ASP A 186 -5.77 8.62 -22.80
N ASN A 187 -4.53 8.91 -23.20
CA ASN A 187 -3.31 8.54 -22.45
C ASN A 187 -3.30 9.26 -21.07
N SER A 188 -4.22 8.88 -20.18
CA SER A 188 -4.55 9.58 -18.95
C SER A 188 -4.05 8.82 -17.73
N ILE A 189 -3.66 9.58 -16.71
CA ILE A 189 -3.06 9.07 -15.47
C ILE A 189 -4.16 8.92 -14.44
N ARG A 190 -4.54 7.68 -14.16
CA ARG A 190 -5.72 7.37 -13.35
C ARG A 190 -5.67 5.95 -12.77
N GLY A 191 -6.53 5.66 -11.82
CA GLY A 191 -6.77 4.29 -11.40
C GLY A 191 -7.60 3.50 -12.41
N ILE A 192 -7.70 2.20 -12.17
CA ILE A 192 -8.33 1.26 -13.10
C ILE A 192 -9.85 1.42 -13.26
N ASP A 193 -10.51 1.99 -12.24
CA ASP A 193 -11.93 2.34 -12.25
C ASP A 193 -12.22 3.72 -12.85
N GLY A 194 -11.20 4.38 -13.41
CA GLY A 194 -11.29 5.74 -13.95
C GLY A 194 -11.17 6.84 -12.89
N GLY A 195 -11.08 6.51 -11.60
CA GLY A 195 -10.87 7.46 -10.52
C GLY A 195 -9.43 8.01 -10.47
N ASN A 196 -9.20 9.03 -9.63
CA ASN A 196 -7.86 9.59 -9.44
C ASN A 196 -6.87 8.53 -8.93
N LEU A 197 -5.63 8.57 -9.42
CA LEU A 197 -4.57 7.68 -8.96
C LEU A 197 -4.24 7.94 -7.48
N LYS A 198 -4.36 6.92 -6.63
CA LYS A 198 -4.05 7.01 -5.19
C LYS A 198 -2.56 6.81 -4.91
N ASP A 199 -1.71 7.65 -5.51
CA ASP A 199 -0.27 7.67 -5.26
C ASP A 199 0.19 9.06 -4.81
N ARG A 200 0.78 9.15 -3.61
CA ARG A 200 1.29 10.41 -3.05
C ARG A 200 2.62 10.85 -3.61
N TRP A 201 3.40 9.94 -4.18
CA TRP A 201 4.77 10.20 -4.62
C TRP A 201 4.87 11.15 -5.83
N PRO A 202 3.96 11.07 -6.81
CA PRO A 202 3.91 12.06 -7.88
C PRO A 202 3.18 13.36 -7.50
N ALA A 203 2.69 13.51 -6.26
CA ALA A 203 2.03 14.72 -5.79
C ALA A 203 3.03 15.70 -5.13
N LYS A 204 3.05 16.95 -5.58
CA LYS A 204 3.93 18.01 -5.05
C LYS A 204 3.36 18.72 -3.82
N THR A 205 2.04 18.86 -3.80
CA THR A 205 1.25 19.46 -2.72
C THR A 205 0.79 18.39 -1.74
N ASN A 206 0.09 18.79 -0.68
CA ASN A 206 -0.47 17.83 0.27
C ASN A 206 -1.43 16.87 -0.47
N TRP A 207 -1.03 15.60 -0.54
CA TRP A 207 -1.76 14.53 -1.24
C TRP A 207 -3.15 14.25 -0.66
N ARG A 208 -3.45 14.76 0.55
CA ARG A 208 -4.79 14.71 1.13
C ARG A 208 -5.80 15.60 0.39
N PHE A 209 -5.33 16.61 -0.34
CA PHE A 209 -6.21 17.36 -1.24
C PHE A 209 -6.46 16.52 -2.48
N ARG A 210 -7.73 16.23 -2.75
CA ARG A 210 -8.17 15.47 -3.94
C ARG A 210 -7.58 16.05 -5.24
N SER A 211 -7.45 17.37 -5.31
CA SER A 211 -6.88 18.06 -6.48
C SER A 211 -5.40 17.76 -6.72
N SER A 212 -4.67 17.28 -5.72
CA SER A 212 -3.24 16.90 -5.86
C SER A 212 -3.05 15.63 -6.67
N THR A 213 -4.11 14.84 -6.86
CA THR A 213 -4.10 13.58 -7.62
C THR A 213 -4.97 13.64 -8.88
N ASP A 214 -5.40 14.83 -9.28
CA ASP A 214 -6.10 15.03 -10.55
C ASP A 214 -5.18 14.62 -11.72
N PRO A 215 -5.70 13.93 -12.75
CA PRO A 215 -4.89 13.40 -13.85
C PRO A 215 -3.97 14.43 -14.51
N GLU A 216 -4.46 15.64 -14.75
CA GLU A 216 -3.70 16.73 -15.39
C GLU A 216 -2.58 17.24 -14.49
N VAL A 217 -2.82 17.28 -13.17
CA VAL A 217 -1.81 17.67 -12.17
C VAL A 217 -0.71 16.62 -12.11
N LEU A 218 -1.06 15.34 -12.07
CA LEU A 218 -0.09 14.25 -12.07
C LEU A 218 0.71 14.22 -13.38
N GLN A 219 0.06 14.39 -14.52
CA GLN A 219 0.73 14.44 -15.82
C GLN A 219 1.75 15.58 -15.87
N LYS A 220 1.37 16.78 -15.43
CA LYS A 220 2.30 17.90 -15.29
C LYS A 220 3.48 17.54 -14.40
N ASN A 221 3.24 16.96 -13.23
CA ASN A 221 4.29 16.60 -12.28
C ASN A 221 5.27 15.58 -12.87
N PHE A 222 4.77 14.56 -13.56
CA PHE A 222 5.64 13.58 -14.24
C PHE A 222 6.47 14.21 -15.37
N MET A 223 5.88 15.09 -16.17
CA MET A 223 6.64 15.83 -17.20
C MET A 223 7.71 16.72 -16.58
N GLU A 224 7.43 17.38 -15.44
CA GLU A 224 8.44 18.17 -14.70
C GLU A 224 9.59 17.30 -14.15
N MET A 225 9.33 16.04 -13.79
CA MET A 225 10.37 15.05 -13.44
C MET A 225 11.15 14.57 -14.68
N GLY A 226 10.73 14.98 -15.89
CA GLY A 226 11.32 14.56 -17.15
C GLY A 226 11.00 13.12 -17.53
N LEU A 227 9.82 12.61 -17.12
CA LEU A 227 9.28 11.33 -17.57
C LEU A 227 8.50 11.50 -18.87
N ASN A 228 8.55 10.50 -19.75
CA ASN A 228 7.76 10.49 -20.97
C ASN A 228 6.32 10.03 -20.68
N CYS A 229 5.35 10.91 -20.84
CA CYS A 229 3.93 10.61 -20.65
C CYS A 229 3.22 10.14 -21.94
N SER A 230 3.94 9.86 -23.03
CA SER A 230 3.34 9.32 -24.26
C SER A 230 3.02 7.83 -24.18
N GLU A 231 3.69 7.11 -23.28
CA GLU A 231 3.50 5.68 -23.03
C GLU A 231 3.02 5.50 -21.59
N ILE A 232 1.71 5.31 -21.46
CA ILE A 232 1.05 5.09 -20.17
C ILE A 232 0.76 3.60 -20.04
N VAL A 233 1.15 3.02 -18.91
CA VAL A 233 1.03 1.59 -18.63
C VAL A 233 0.37 1.36 -17.29
N PHE A 234 -0.30 0.21 -17.13
CA PHE A 234 -0.79 -0.20 -15.83
C PHE A 234 0.37 -0.64 -14.94
N ALA A 235 0.45 -0.09 -13.73
CA ALA A 235 1.49 -0.40 -12.76
C ALA A 235 0.91 -0.62 -11.37
N HIS A 236 1.53 -1.53 -10.63
CA HIS A 236 1.17 -1.83 -9.24
C HIS A 236 1.57 -0.71 -8.25
N ASN A 237 2.62 0.05 -8.54
CA ASN A 237 3.12 1.19 -7.75
C ASN A 237 3.55 0.92 -6.29
N HIS A 238 3.51 -0.33 -5.82
CA HIS A 238 4.04 -0.78 -4.53
C HIS A 238 5.14 -1.83 -4.71
N LEU A 239 6.28 -1.42 -5.23
CA LEU A 239 7.40 -2.31 -5.52
C LEU A 239 8.33 -2.45 -4.29
N MET A 240 7.82 -3.10 -3.24
CA MET A 240 8.51 -3.26 -1.96
C MET A 240 8.40 -4.69 -1.40
N PRO A 241 9.32 -5.13 -0.53
CA PRO A 241 9.37 -6.52 -0.03
C PRO A 241 8.09 -7.06 0.58
N LEU A 242 7.27 -6.21 1.19
CA LEU A 242 6.02 -6.63 1.84
C LEU A 242 4.91 -6.97 0.84
N SER A 243 5.00 -6.46 -0.40
CA SER A 243 3.96 -6.61 -1.41
C SER A 243 4.00 -7.95 -2.14
N PHE A 244 5.08 -8.71 -2.03
CA PHE A 244 5.30 -9.95 -2.79
C PHE A 244 5.30 -11.14 -1.87
N VAL A 245 4.48 -12.14 -2.21
CA VAL A 245 4.41 -13.42 -1.51
C VAL A 245 5.08 -14.48 -2.36
N VAL A 246 5.99 -15.22 -1.75
CA VAL A 246 6.77 -16.27 -2.40
C VAL A 246 6.65 -17.60 -1.66
N ASP A 247 7.01 -18.64 -2.39
CA ASP A 247 7.24 -19.99 -1.92
C ASP A 247 8.60 -20.45 -2.45
N GLU A 248 9.36 -21.19 -1.64
CA GLU A 248 10.71 -21.63 -2.03
C GLU A 248 10.69 -22.56 -3.25
N THR A 249 9.63 -23.34 -3.42
CA THR A 249 9.49 -24.30 -4.53
C THR A 249 9.01 -23.59 -5.79
N HIS A 250 7.94 -22.80 -5.67
CA HIS A 250 7.22 -22.24 -6.82
C HIS A 250 7.69 -20.84 -7.22
N GLY A 251 8.45 -20.14 -6.37
CA GLY A 251 8.89 -18.77 -6.61
C GLY A 251 7.81 -17.75 -6.24
N LEU A 252 7.56 -16.76 -7.09
CA LEU A 252 6.49 -15.77 -6.90
C LEU A 252 5.11 -16.44 -6.89
N VAL A 253 4.42 -16.38 -5.75
CA VAL A 253 3.06 -16.90 -5.57
C VAL A 253 2.03 -15.83 -5.88
N GLY A 254 2.24 -14.61 -5.38
CA GLY A 254 1.25 -13.56 -5.53
C GLY A 254 1.73 -12.17 -5.13
N ILE A 255 0.89 -11.18 -5.46
CA ILE A 255 1.14 -9.75 -5.24
C ILE A 255 -0.02 -9.17 -4.43
N THR A 256 0.32 -8.32 -3.46
CA THR A 256 -0.60 -7.64 -2.53
C THR A 256 -0.30 -6.14 -2.50
N MET A 257 -1.15 -5.34 -1.83
CA MET A 257 -1.04 -3.87 -1.72
C MET A 257 -1.37 -3.12 -3.02
N TRP A 258 -2.55 -3.38 -3.56
CA TRP A 258 -3.02 -2.86 -4.85
C TRP A 258 -3.63 -1.46 -4.78
N SER A 259 -3.64 -0.81 -3.61
CA SER A 259 -4.32 0.48 -3.42
C SER A 259 -3.79 1.65 -4.26
N ALA A 260 -2.52 1.62 -4.67
CA ALA A 260 -1.96 2.69 -5.52
C ALA A 260 -1.81 2.25 -6.98
N ALA A 261 -2.33 1.08 -7.35
CA ALA A 261 -2.20 0.60 -8.71
C ALA A 261 -3.03 1.48 -9.68
N GLY A 262 -2.51 1.66 -10.87
CA GLY A 262 -3.16 2.46 -11.90
C GLY A 262 -2.24 2.75 -13.08
N PHE A 263 -2.76 3.54 -14.01
CA PHE A 263 -2.12 3.95 -15.24
C PHE A 263 -1.16 5.11 -14.99
N VAL A 264 0.12 4.91 -15.31
CA VAL A 264 1.24 5.83 -15.07
C VAL A 264 2.22 5.82 -16.25
N PRO A 265 3.11 6.82 -16.40
CA PRO A 265 4.20 6.75 -17.35
C PRO A 265 5.03 5.48 -17.14
N LYS A 266 5.41 4.79 -18.21
CA LYS A 266 6.16 3.52 -18.13
C LYS A 266 7.39 3.59 -17.23
N ASP A 267 8.21 4.62 -17.42
CA ASP A 267 9.45 4.79 -16.66
C ASP A 267 9.23 5.20 -15.20
N TRP A 268 7.98 5.50 -14.81
CA TRP A 268 7.61 5.63 -13.41
C TRP A 268 7.79 4.32 -12.66
N VAL A 269 7.61 3.16 -13.29
CA VAL A 269 7.73 1.85 -12.65
C VAL A 269 9.07 1.69 -11.94
N LEU A 270 10.19 1.88 -12.66
CA LEU A 270 11.53 1.76 -12.08
C LEU A 270 11.90 2.97 -11.22
N THR A 271 11.53 4.18 -11.65
CA THR A 271 11.76 5.41 -10.88
C THR A 271 11.14 5.31 -9.48
N LYS A 272 9.90 4.82 -9.40
CA LYS A 272 9.16 4.62 -8.16
C LYS A 272 9.78 3.53 -7.28
N ALA A 273 10.24 2.43 -7.89
CA ALA A 273 10.89 1.34 -7.16
C ALA A 273 12.11 1.84 -6.38
N GLN A 274 12.95 2.68 -7.00
CA GLN A 274 14.08 3.30 -6.32
C GLN A 274 13.66 4.43 -5.38
N ALA A 275 12.56 5.14 -5.68
CA ALA A 275 12.10 6.23 -4.83
C ALA A 275 11.51 5.78 -3.50
N ASN A 276 10.95 4.57 -3.51
CA ASN A 276 10.19 4.05 -2.39
C ASN A 276 10.44 2.55 -2.18
N PRO A 277 11.69 2.11 -1.98
CA PRO A 277 12.00 0.69 -1.90
C PRO A 277 11.39 0.04 -0.64
N PHE A 278 11.19 0.83 0.43
CA PHE A 278 10.90 0.27 1.75
C PHE A 278 9.85 1.02 2.60
N ASN A 279 9.22 2.11 2.17
CA ASN A 279 8.50 2.99 3.12
C ASN A 279 7.41 2.28 3.94
N GLN A 280 6.50 1.53 3.29
CA GLN A 280 5.47 0.77 4.03
C GLN A 280 5.96 -0.58 4.53
N ALA A 281 7.09 -1.07 4.03
CA ALA A 281 7.76 -2.26 4.55
C ALA A 281 8.70 -1.93 5.74
N PHE A 282 8.93 -0.64 6.05
CA PHE A 282 10.06 -0.21 6.87
C PHE A 282 10.07 -0.86 8.24
N LYS A 283 8.95 -0.85 8.98
CA LYS A 283 8.86 -1.50 10.30
C LYS A 283 8.90 -3.02 10.21
N ALA A 284 8.37 -3.59 9.13
CA ALA A 284 8.43 -5.04 8.92
C ALA A 284 9.88 -5.50 8.75
N ILE A 285 10.73 -4.67 8.14
CA ILE A 285 12.14 -5.01 7.85
C ILE A 285 13.17 -4.38 8.79
N SER A 286 12.85 -3.30 9.52
CA SER A 286 13.85 -2.48 10.22
C SER A 286 14.62 -3.23 11.30
N HIS A 287 14.03 -4.28 11.85
CA HIS A 287 14.64 -5.11 12.90
C HIS A 287 15.11 -6.48 12.40
N THR A 288 14.75 -6.86 11.18
CA THR A 288 15.00 -8.20 10.62
C THR A 288 15.99 -8.17 9.46
N TRP A 289 16.05 -7.07 8.70
CA TRP A 289 16.99 -6.90 7.59
C TRP A 289 18.21 -6.12 8.02
N SER A 290 19.39 -6.63 7.68
CA SER A 290 20.63 -5.87 7.74
C SER A 290 20.69 -4.80 6.65
N GLN A 291 21.68 -3.89 6.70
CA GLN A 291 21.91 -2.98 5.57
C GLN A 291 22.28 -3.74 4.30
N SER A 292 23.09 -4.81 4.43
CA SER A 292 23.44 -5.69 3.32
C SER A 292 22.21 -6.33 2.66
N ASP A 293 21.20 -6.73 3.44
CA ASP A 293 19.97 -7.30 2.88
C ASP A 293 19.17 -6.27 2.06
N LYS A 294 19.15 -5.00 2.50
CA LYS A 294 18.49 -3.90 1.77
C LYS A 294 19.23 -3.59 0.48
N ASP A 295 20.55 -3.45 0.55
CA ASP A 295 21.40 -3.20 -0.61
C ASP A 295 21.26 -4.35 -1.62
N ASP A 296 21.28 -5.60 -1.16
CA ASP A 296 21.13 -6.80 -1.98
C ASP A 296 19.78 -6.85 -2.72
N TRP A 297 18.68 -6.48 -2.05
CA TRP A 297 17.36 -6.36 -2.67
C TRP A 297 17.36 -5.35 -3.82
N GLU A 298 17.87 -4.15 -3.59
CA GLU A 298 17.89 -3.10 -4.62
C GLU A 298 18.84 -3.46 -5.78
N LEU A 299 20.02 -4.02 -5.46
CA LEU A 299 21.03 -4.45 -6.44
C LEU A 299 20.56 -5.60 -7.34
N LYS A 300 19.58 -6.40 -6.92
CA LYS A 300 18.99 -7.45 -7.75
C LYS A 300 17.77 -6.94 -8.53
N LEU A 301 16.89 -6.22 -7.86
CA LEU A 301 15.61 -5.82 -8.40
C LEU A 301 15.70 -4.69 -9.45
N LEU A 302 16.45 -3.63 -9.15
CA LEU A 302 16.52 -2.47 -10.05
C LEU A 302 17.17 -2.85 -11.39
N PRO A 303 18.27 -3.63 -11.45
CA PRO A 303 18.80 -4.12 -12.72
C PRO A 303 17.84 -5.06 -13.46
N ALA A 304 17.09 -5.91 -12.75
CA ALA A 304 16.11 -6.80 -13.36
C ALA A 304 15.02 -6.00 -14.10
N LEU A 305 14.47 -4.96 -13.47
CA LEU A 305 13.51 -4.05 -14.11
C LEU A 305 14.13 -3.28 -15.27
N LYS A 306 15.35 -2.74 -15.09
CA LYS A 306 16.06 -2.01 -16.15
C LYS A 306 16.31 -2.90 -17.37
N ALA A 307 16.66 -4.16 -17.17
CA ALA A 307 16.86 -5.13 -18.25
C ALA A 307 15.57 -5.45 -19.03
N LYS A 308 14.39 -5.16 -18.45
CA LYS A 308 13.08 -5.27 -19.11
C LYS A 308 12.62 -3.97 -19.78
N GLY A 309 13.47 -2.96 -19.85
CA GLY A 309 13.21 -1.73 -20.63
C GLY A 309 12.49 -0.62 -19.86
N PHE A 310 12.43 -0.67 -18.54
CA PHE A 310 12.03 0.47 -17.73
C PHE A 310 13.23 1.41 -17.53
N GLU A 311 13.11 2.68 -17.89
CA GLU A 311 14.14 3.68 -17.63
C GLU A 311 14.02 4.25 -16.21
N ASN A 312 15.14 4.78 -15.70
CA ASN A 312 15.23 5.28 -14.34
C ASN A 312 15.47 6.78 -14.32
N HIS A 313 14.51 7.51 -13.75
CA HIS A 313 14.54 8.96 -13.61
C HIS A 313 14.69 9.40 -12.15
N TRP A 314 15.12 8.50 -11.24
CA TRP A 314 15.23 8.76 -9.80
C TRP A 314 15.93 10.07 -9.46
N TYR A 315 17.06 10.39 -10.09
CA TYR A 315 17.78 11.63 -9.81
C TYR A 315 16.94 12.88 -10.12
N LYS A 316 16.27 12.90 -11.29
CA LYS A 316 15.39 14.00 -11.68
C LYS A 316 14.20 14.12 -10.74
N TYR A 317 13.61 12.99 -10.34
CA TYR A 317 12.57 12.94 -9.32
C TYR A 317 13.06 13.51 -7.98
N ALA A 318 14.24 13.11 -7.51
CA ALA A 318 14.80 13.57 -6.23
C ALA A 318 15.03 15.09 -6.21
N VAL A 319 15.55 15.65 -7.32
CA VAL A 319 15.68 17.10 -7.51
C VAL A 319 14.32 17.79 -7.53
N TRP A 320 13.36 17.24 -8.28
CA TRP A 320 11.99 17.75 -8.38
C TRP A 320 11.24 17.71 -7.04
N ASN A 321 11.57 16.78 -6.15
CA ASN A 321 10.90 16.59 -4.86
C ASN A 321 11.60 17.34 -3.70
N ALA A 322 12.78 17.94 -3.94
CA ALA A 322 13.55 18.63 -2.90
C ALA A 322 12.78 19.83 -2.31
N PRO A 323 12.92 20.17 -1.02
CA PRO A 323 12.15 21.23 -0.36
C PRO A 323 12.13 22.58 -1.10
N ASP A 324 13.27 23.04 -1.61
CA ASP A 324 13.43 24.32 -2.33
C ASP A 324 12.62 24.40 -3.65
N SER A 325 12.19 23.25 -4.18
CA SER A 325 11.32 23.17 -5.36
C SER A 325 9.83 23.31 -5.00
N ARG A 326 9.45 23.06 -3.75
CA ARG A 326 8.07 23.16 -3.24
C ARG A 326 7.71 24.59 -2.88
N GLU A 327 8.66 25.39 -2.37
CA GLU A 327 8.43 26.80 -2.02
C GLU A 327 8.17 27.70 -3.25
N ARG A 328 8.69 27.35 -4.44
CA ARG A 328 8.43 28.12 -5.68
C ARG A 328 6.99 28.01 -6.22
N LEU A 329 6.18 27.10 -5.69
CA LEU A 329 4.83 26.81 -6.19
C LEU A 329 3.71 27.09 -5.18
N MET A 330 4.05 27.54 -3.98
CA MET A 330 3.04 28.12 -3.09
C MET A 330 2.93 29.61 -3.42
N PRO A 331 1.74 30.14 -3.79
CA PRO A 331 1.55 31.58 -3.82
C PRO A 331 1.91 32.10 -2.43
N ALA A 332 2.74 33.12 -2.36
CA ALA A 332 3.04 33.82 -1.11
C ALA A 332 1.71 34.22 -0.48
N THR A 333 1.26 33.46 0.53
CA THR A 333 0.17 33.89 1.37
C THR A 333 0.73 35.07 2.15
N ASN A 334 0.27 36.27 1.76
CA ASN A 334 0.66 37.52 2.39
C ASN A 334 0.63 37.34 3.90
N SER A 335 1.77 37.60 4.52
CA SER A 335 1.91 37.88 5.93
C SER A 335 0.89 38.94 6.31
N LEU A 336 -0.21 38.51 6.92
CA LEU A 336 -1.05 39.39 7.71
C LEU A 336 -0.17 39.85 8.88
N ASN A 337 0.37 41.06 8.73
CA ASN A 337 0.95 41.86 9.78
C ASN A 337 -0.05 41.96 10.94
N LEU A 338 0.10 41.09 11.95
CA LEU A 338 -0.38 41.37 13.29
C LEU A 338 0.77 42.06 14.03
N GLY A 339 0.83 43.37 13.86
CA GLY A 339 1.80 44.24 14.50
C GLY A 339 1.24 45.65 14.68
N GLN A 340 0.67 45.89 15.87
CA GLN A 340 0.63 47.16 16.61
C GLN A 340 -0.14 48.36 16.00
N ARG A 341 -1.40 48.55 16.42
CA ARG A 341 -1.79 49.52 17.47
C ARG A 341 -3.28 49.42 17.76
#